data_AF-A0A945JLC6-F1
#
_entry.id   AF-A0A945JLC6-F1
#
_cell.length_a   1.000
_cell.length_b   1.000
_cell.length_c   1.000
_cell.angle_alpha   90.00
_cell.angle_beta   90.00
_cell.angle_gamma   90.00
#
_symmetry.space_group_name_H-M   'P 1'
#
loop_
_entity.id
_entity.type
_entity.pdbx_description
1 polymer ?
#
loop_
_entity_poly.entity_id
_entity_poly.type
_entity_poly.pdbx_seq_one_letter_code
_entity_poly.pdbx_strand_id
1 'polypeptide(L)' 'MASRDIAPLIVRTADRLADWQERQAGRQYLMGLDDRQLGDMGVTRCDAEKEYSKPFWRT' A
#
# COMPACT_ATOMS: atom_id res chain seq x y z
N MET A 1 -32.94 8.53 -22.23
CA MET A 1 -32.55 7.46 -21.30
C MET A 1 -31.03 7.35 -21.28
N ALA A 2 -30.34 8.21 -20.53
CA ALA A 2 -28.92 8.04 -20.26
C ALA A 2 -28.81 7.27 -18.94
N SER A 3 -28.74 5.94 -19.02
CA SER A 3 -28.35 5.14 -17.88
C SER A 3 -26.95 5.62 -17.49
N ARG A 4 -26.84 6.26 -16.33
CA ARG A 4 -25.55 6.66 -15.75
C ARG A 4 -24.77 5.38 -15.50
N ASP A 5 -23.76 5.11 -16.31
CA ASP A 5 -22.84 4.00 -16.08
C ASP A 5 -21.94 4.35 -14.89
N ILE A 6 -22.45 4.10 -13.68
CA ILE A 6 -21.71 4.23 -12.42
C ILE A 6 -20.76 3.05 -12.22
N ALA A 7 -21.04 1.92 -12.88
CA ALA A 7 -20.25 0.70 -12.81
C ALA A 7 -18.74 0.92 -13.07
N PRO A 8 -18.30 1.59 -14.16
CA PRO A 8 -16.87 1.84 -14.38
C PRO A 8 -16.25 2.75 -13.31
N LEU A 9 -17.03 3.67 -12.73
CA LEU A 9 -16.54 4.52 -11.64
C LEU A 9 -16.35 3.71 -10.34
N ILE A 10 -17.26 2.78 -10.05
CA ILE A 10 -17.18 1.89 -8.90
C ILE A 10 -15.98 0.97 -9.03
N VAL A 11 -15.79 0.33 -10.20
CA VAL A 11 -14.64 -0.56 -10.46
C VAL A 11 -13.33 0.19 -10.28
N ARG A 12 -13.16 1.36 -10.91
CA ARG A 12 -11.92 2.15 -10.77
C ARG A 12 -11.64 2.62 -9.34
N THR A 13 -12.70 2.89 -8.58
CA THR A 13 -12.56 3.26 -7.16
C THR A 13 -12.17 2.04 -6.32
N ALA A 14 -12.77 0.88 -6.61
CA ALA A 14 -12.45 -0.38 -5.94
C ALA A 14 -11.01 -0.83 -6.23
N ASP A 15 -10.54 -0.71 -7.48
CA ASP A 15 -9.16 -1.04 -7.85
C ASP A 15 -8.16 -0.18 -7.07
N ARG A 16 -8.39 1.13 -6.97
CA ARG A 16 -7.55 2.03 -6.16
C ARG A 16 -7.56 1.66 -4.67
N LEU A 17 -8.71 1.26 -4.14
CA LEU A 17 -8.82 0.81 -2.75
C LEU A 17 -8.05 -0.50 -2.54
N ALA A 18 -8.13 -1.44 -3.48
CA ALA A 18 -7.39 -2.70 -3.44
C ALA A 18 -5.87 -2.46 -3.51
N ASP A 19 -5.42 -1.60 -4.42
CA ASP A 19 -4.03 -1.16 -4.55
C ASP A 19 -3.48 -0.55 -3.25
N TRP A 20 -4.31 0.18 -2.51
CA TRP A 20 -3.94 0.73 -1.21
C TRP A 20 -3.91 -0.34 -0.12
N GLN A 21 -4.88 -1.26 -0.10
CA GLN A 21 -4.90 -2.39 0.83
C GLN A 21 -3.67 -3.27 0.68
N GLU A 22 -3.30 -3.62 -0.55
CA GLU A 22 -2.11 -4.44 -0.83
C GLU A 22 -0.83 -3.74 -0.38
N ARG A 23 -0.71 -2.43 -0.61
CA ARG A 23 0.42 -1.64 -0.11
C ARG A 23 0.47 -1.56 1.41
N GLN A 24 -0.68 -1.41 2.08
CA GLN A 24 -0.73 -1.42 3.54
C GLN A 24 -0.32 -2.79 4.09
N ALA A 25 -0.77 -3.89 3.49
CA ALA A 25 -0.34 -5.23 3.84
C ALA A 25 1.18 -5.41 3.65
N GLY A 26 1.74 -4.89 2.56
CA GLY A 26 3.18 -4.86 2.32
C GLY A 26 3.96 -4.06 3.37
N ARG A 27 3.44 -2.91 3.81
CA ARG A 27 4.04 -2.08 4.87
C ARG A 27 4.01 -2.79 6.24
N GLN A 28 2.90 -3.46 6.57
CA GLN A 28 2.79 -4.28 7.78
C GLN A 28 3.79 -5.45 7.75
N TYR A 29 3.93 -6.10 6.60
CA TYR A 29 4.91 -7.16 6.41
C TYR A 29 6.34 -6.64 6.60
N LEU A 30 6.68 -5.49 6.00
CA LEU A 30 7.97 -4.81 6.17
C LEU A 30 8.30 -4.51 7.64
N MET A 31 7.32 -4.09 8.43
CA MET A 31 7.51 -3.85 9.86
C MET A 31 7.72 -5.13 10.67
N GLY A 32 7.16 -6.26 10.21
CA GLY A 32 7.32 -7.57 10.82
C GLY A 32 8.65 -8.27 10.52
N LEU A 33 9.43 -7.77 9.55
CA LEU A 33 10.76 -8.30 9.24
C LEU A 33 11.76 -7.95 10.33
N ASP A 34 12.72 -8.85 10.58
CA ASP A 34 13.86 -8.58 11.45
C ASP A 34 14.94 -7.74 10.74
N ASP A 35 15.89 -7.18 11.51
CA ASP A 35 16.91 -6.28 10.96
C ASP A 35 17.85 -6.95 9.95
N ARG A 36 18.01 -8.28 10.03
CA ARG A 36 18.83 -9.04 9.08
C ARG A 36 18.10 -9.20 7.75
N GLN A 37 16.82 -9.56 7.79
CA GLN A 37 15.95 -9.66 6.62
C GLN A 37 15.82 -8.32 5.90
N LEU A 38 15.70 -7.22 6.66
CA LEU A 38 15.74 -5.86 6.11
C LEU A 38 17.10 -5.56 5.47
N GLY A 39 18.20 -5.93 6.15
CA GLY A 39 19.56 -5.77 5.66
C GLY A 39 19.85 -6.52 4.35
N ASP A 40 19.30 -7.74 4.20
CA ASP A 40 19.42 -8.52 2.97
C ASP A 40 18.75 -7.83 1.76
N MET A 41 17.75 -6.96 2.00
CA MET A 41 17.10 -6.12 0.98
C MET A 41 17.77 -4.74 0.82
N GLY A 42 18.80 -4.44 1.61
CA GLY A 42 19.43 -3.12 1.66
C GLY A 42 18.56 -2.02 2.29
N VAL A 43 17.55 -2.41 3.08
CA VAL A 43 16.63 -1.49 3.76
C VAL A 43 17.03 -1.41 5.23
N THR A 44 17.06 -0.20 5.80
CA THR A 44 17.27 -0.06 7.25
C THR A 44 15.95 -0.07 8.01
N ARG A 45 15.99 -0.39 9.31
CA ARG A 45 14.81 -0.26 10.20
C ARG A 45 14.17 1.14 10.10
N CYS A 46 15.00 2.19 10.05
CA CYS A 46 14.53 3.57 9.92
C CYS A 46 13.83 3.81 8.58
N ASP A 47 14.28 3.19 7.48
CA ASP A 47 13.63 3.32 6.18
C ASP A 47 12.28 2.57 6.15
N ALA A 48 12.20 1.39 6.75
CA ALA A 48 10.95 0.66 6.92
C ALA A 48 9.93 1.46 7.76
N GLU A 49 10.37 2.07 8.86
CA GLU A 49 9.53 2.94 9.69
C GLU A 49 9.06 4.20 8.95
N LYS A 50 9.95 4.84 8.18
CA LYS A 50 9.58 5.97 7.31
C LYS A 50 8.53 5.56 6.28
N GLU A 51 8.70 4.40 5.63
CA GLU A 51 7.75 3.88 4.66
C GLU A 51 6.40 3.57 5.31
N TYR A 52 6.41 2.99 6.50
CA TYR A 52 5.21 2.72 7.30
C TYR A 52 4.48 4.01 7.71
N SER A 53 5.23 5.06 8.06
CA SER A 53 4.68 6.36 8.49
C SER A 53 4.00 7.16 7.36
N LYS A 54 4.18 6.76 6.08
CA LYS A 54 3.59 7.47 4.96
C LYS A 54 2.05 7.41 5.04
N PRO A 55 1.36 8.54 4.84
CA PRO A 55 -0.09 8.55 4.78
C PRO A 55 -0.63 7.59 3.73
N PHE A 56 -1.80 7.01 3.97
CA PHE A 56 -2.41 6.04 3.06
C PHE A 56 -2.66 6.61 1.65
N TRP A 57 -2.84 7.92 1.52
CA TRP A 57 -3.05 8.62 0.24
C TRP A 57 -1.76 8.90 -0.52
N ARG A 58 -0.59 8.61 0.07
CA ARG A 58 0.71 8.86 -0.52
C ARG A 58 1.40 7.53 -0.82
N THR A 59 1.32 7.13 -2.09
CA THR A 59 2.27 6.20 -2.73
C THR A 59 3.64 6.85 -2.82
#